data_AF-A0A0F9T5F5-F1
#
_entry.id   AF-A0A0F9T5F5-F1
#
_cell.length_a   1.000
_cell.length_b   1.000
_cell.length_c   1.000
_cell.angle_alpha   90.00
_cell.angle_beta   90.00
_cell.angle_gamma   90.00
#
_symmetry.space_group_name_H-M   'P 1'
#
loop_
_entity.id
_entity.type
_entity.pdbx_description
1 polymer ?
#
loop_
_entity_poly.entity_id
_entity_poly.type
_entity_poly.pdbx_seq_one_letter_code
_entity_poly.pdbx_strand_id
1 'polypeptide(L)'
;MAQTRDYQITLYPAHREGAFVVTKFTMMDSYPEKQLQAAGMDDLIAQVTHFAMEHGEGCRASVRCLAARKPPGFKKATDDLYFNLETIVADKVA
;
A
#
# COMPACT_ATOMS: atom_id res chain seq x y z
N MET A 1 -3.56 26.52 7.05
CA MET A 1 -3.10 25.50 8.02
C MET A 1 -3.30 24.14 7.38
N ALA A 2 -2.21 23.44 7.04
CA ALA A 2 -2.32 22.11 6.46
C ALA A 2 -2.87 21.18 7.55
N GLN A 3 -4.09 20.68 7.36
CA GLN A 3 -4.70 19.75 8.31
C GLN A 3 -4.00 18.41 8.12
N THR A 4 -3.06 18.10 9.00
CA THR A 4 -2.55 16.74 9.17
C THR A 4 -3.72 15.84 9.56
N ARG A 5 -3.77 14.67 8.93
CA ARG A 5 -4.82 13.68 9.15
C ARG A 5 -4.18 12.36 9.51
N ASP A 6 -4.82 11.65 10.41
CA ASP A 6 -4.44 10.30 10.79
C ASP A 6 -4.89 9.31 9.72
N TYR A 7 -3.93 8.52 9.25
CA TYR A 7 -4.11 7.45 8.31
C TYR A 7 -3.56 6.16 8.91
N GLN A 8 -4.24 5.06 8.64
CA GLN A 8 -3.78 3.71 8.94
C GLN A 8 -3.48 3.02 7.62
N ILE A 9 -2.26 2.52 7.49
CA ILE A 9 -1.78 1.81 6.31
C ILE A 9 -1.64 0.36 6.69
N THR A 10 -2.10 -0.52 5.81
CA THR A 10 -1.94 -1.96 5.97
C THR A 10 -1.32 -2.49 4.69
N LEU A 11 -0.18 -3.16 4.80
CA LEU A 11 0.48 -3.81 3.68
C LEU A 11 -0.02 -5.24 3.57
N TYR A 12 -0.62 -5.58 2.44
CA TYR A 12 -1.03 -6.94 2.13
C TYR A 12 -0.03 -7.55 1.17
N PRO A 13 0.50 -8.75 1.41
CA PRO A 13 1.39 -9.43 0.47
C PRO A 13 0.69 -9.61 -0.87
N ALA A 14 1.34 -9.15 -1.93
CA ALA A 14 0.83 -9.15 -3.29
C ALA A 14 1.95 -9.54 -4.24
N HIS A 15 1.69 -10.52 -5.10
CA HIS A 15 2.65 -10.95 -6.11
C HIS A 15 2.00 -10.87 -7.48
N ARG A 16 2.84 -10.63 -8.50
CA ARG A 16 2.39 -10.62 -9.88
C ARG A 16 2.53 -12.01 -10.45
N GLU A 17 1.41 -12.62 -10.81
CA GLU A 17 1.36 -13.92 -11.48
C GLU A 17 0.96 -13.69 -12.95
N GLY A 18 1.97 -13.56 -13.82
CA GLY A 18 1.77 -13.22 -15.23
C GLY A 18 1.13 -11.85 -15.44
N ALA A 19 -0.09 -11.83 -16.00
CA ALA A 19 -0.86 -10.60 -16.24
C ALA A 19 -1.72 -10.17 -15.04
N PHE A 20 -1.80 -10.99 -13.98
CA PHE A 20 -2.68 -10.76 -12.84
C PHE A 20 -1.88 -10.41 -11.58
N VAL A 21 -2.43 -9.51 -10.76
CA VAL A 21 -1.88 -9.22 -9.42
C VAL A 21 -2.71 -10.01 -8.42
N VAL A 22 -2.08 -10.98 -7.77
CA VAL A 22 -2.71 -11.81 -6.73
C VAL A 22 -2.33 -11.23 -5.38
N THR A 23 -3.30 -10.56 -4.74
CA THR A 23 -3.19 -10.17 -3.33
C THR A 23 -3.61 -11.35 -2.47
N LYS A 24 -2.71 -11.85 -1.62
CA LYS A 24 -3.07 -12.87 -0.64
C LYS A 24 -3.73 -12.19 0.55
N PHE A 25 -4.99 -12.55 0.78
CA PHE A 25 -5.77 -12.13 1.95
C PHE A 25 -6.10 -13.39 2.75
N THR A 26 -5.16 -13.84 3.57
CA THR A 26 -5.37 -14.88 4.58
C THR A 26 -6.07 -14.27 5.79
N MET A 27 -7.19 -14.85 6.21
CA MET A 27 -8.05 -14.34 7.29
C MET A 27 -7.41 -14.43 8.71
N MET A 28 -6.27 -15.09 8.83
CA MET A 28 -5.54 -15.37 10.08
C MET A 28 -4.11 -14.78 10.12
N ASP A 29 -3.70 -14.05 9.09
CA ASP A 29 -2.37 -13.44 9.05
C ASP A 29 -2.37 -12.05 9.69
N SER A 30 -1.29 -11.77 10.43
CA SER A 30 -0.99 -10.42 10.91
C SER A 30 -0.25 -9.67 9.82
N TYR A 31 -0.94 -8.73 9.18
CA TYR A 31 -0.34 -7.86 8.18
C TYR A 31 0.41 -6.70 8.85
N PRO A 32 1.53 -6.25 8.27
CA PRO A 32 2.18 -5.02 8.70
C PRO A 32 1.20 -3.85 8.59
N GLU A 33 0.78 -3.31 9.72
CA GLU A 33 0.00 -2.09 9.79
C GLU A 33 0.80 -0.96 10.44
N LYS A 34 0.67 0.24 9.89
CA LYS A 34 1.37 1.43 10.36
C LYS A 34 0.40 2.60 10.38
N GLN A 35 0.26 3.22 11.53
CA GLN A 35 -0.50 4.47 11.67
C GLN A 35 0.44 5.65 11.49
N LEU A 36 0.05 6.61 10.67
CA LEU A 36 0.83 7.82 10.43
C LEU A 36 -0.04 9.03 10.17
N GLN A 37 0.56 10.19 10.34
CA GLN A 37 -0.07 11.47 10.09
C GLN A 37 0.52 12.06 8.82
N ALA A 38 -0.34 12.42 7.88
CA ALA A 38 0.09 13.07 6.64
C ALA A 38 -0.66 14.39 6.43
N ALA A 39 0.07 15.43 6.05
CA ALA A 39 -0.47 16.76 5.77
C ALA A 39 -1.09 16.87 4.36
N GLY A 40 -0.78 15.92 3.48
CA GLY A 40 -1.25 15.86 2.10
C GLY A 40 -1.21 14.44 1.55
N MET A 41 -1.74 14.27 0.34
CA MET A 41 -1.72 12.97 -0.36
C MET A 41 -0.30 12.60 -0.78
N ASP A 42 0.49 13.56 -1.27
CA ASP A 42 1.86 13.32 -1.72
C ASP A 42 2.74 12.76 -0.58
N ASP A 43 2.66 13.41 0.58
CA ASP A 43 3.31 12.98 1.82
C ASP A 43 2.84 11.58 2.27
N LEU A 44 1.53 11.31 2.19
CA LEU A 44 0.99 9.99 2.47
C LEU A 44 1.56 8.93 1.53
N ILE A 45 1.58 9.18 0.22
CA ILE A 45 2.12 8.24 -0.76
C ILE A 45 3.61 8.02 -0.53
N ALA A 46 4.38 9.07 -0.23
CA ALA A 46 5.80 8.94 0.09
C ALA A 46 6.01 8.02 1.31
N GLN A 47 5.28 8.26 2.41
CA GLN A 47 5.40 7.44 3.61
C GLN A 47 4.96 5.98 3.39
N VAL A 48 3.89 5.76 2.61
CA VAL A 48 3.44 4.42 2.21
C VAL A 48 4.50 3.71 1.36
N THR A 49 5.11 4.44 0.41
CA THR A 49 6.16 3.93 -0.47
C THR A 49 7.38 3.52 0.35
N HIS A 50 7.82 4.36 1.29
CA HIS A 50 8.91 4.03 2.20
C HIS A 50 8.60 2.78 3.01
N PHE A 51 7.40 2.67 3.57
CA PHE A 51 7.00 1.50 4.35
C PHE A 51 6.98 0.21 3.53
N ALA A 52 6.49 0.27 2.29
CA ALA A 52 6.50 -0.87 1.38
C ALA A 52 7.94 -1.23 0.96
N MET A 53 8.78 -0.25 0.67
CA MET A 53 10.20 -0.45 0.37
C MET A 53 10.97 -1.07 1.53
N GLU A 54 10.72 -0.65 2.77
CA GLU A 54 11.30 -1.27 3.97
C GLU A 54 10.87 -2.72 4.14
N HIS A 55 9.65 -3.08 3.71
CA HIS A 55 9.17 -4.45 3.76
C HIS A 55 9.89 -5.36 2.75
N GLY A 56 10.34 -4.82 1.61
CA GLY A 56 11.14 -5.54 0.61
C GLY A 56 10.37 -6.56 -0.23
N GLU A 57 9.23 -7.06 0.23
CA GLU A 57 8.37 -7.99 -0.49
C GLU A 57 7.28 -7.27 -1.29
N GLY A 58 6.80 -7.93 -2.36
CA GLY A 58 5.67 -7.45 -3.13
C GLY A 58 4.43 -7.30 -2.26
N CYS A 59 3.87 -6.09 -2.22
CA CYS A 59 2.75 -5.78 -1.36
C CYS A 59 1.81 -4.72 -1.94
N ARG A 60 0.53 -4.88 -1.62
CA ARG A 60 -0.53 -3.91 -1.83
C ARG A 60 -0.69 -3.11 -0.55
N ALA A 61 -0.44 -1.81 -0.62
CA ALA A 61 -0.77 -0.91 0.48
C ALA A 61 -2.25 -0.55 0.42
N SER A 62 -2.95 -0.77 1.52
CA SER A 62 -4.29 -0.25 1.74
C SER A 62 -4.20 0.91 2.72
N VAL A 63 -4.71 2.07 2.32
CA VAL A 63 -4.70 3.24 3.20
C VAL A 63 -6.12 3.56 3.64
N ARG A 64 -6.32 3.63 4.95
CA ARG A 64 -7.56 3.98 5.60
C ARG A 64 -7.42 5.32 6.31
N CYS A 65 -8.25 6.28 5.95
CA CYS A 65 -8.33 7.56 6.67
C CYS A 65 -9.11 7.35 7.99
N LEU A 66 -8.49 7.71 9.12
CA LEU A 66 -9.11 7.70 10.45
C LEU A 66 -9.77 9.04 10.80
N ALA A 67 -9.50 10.10 10.04
CA ALA A 67 -10.11 11.40 10.24
C ALA A 67 -11.61 11.44 9.88
N ALA A 68 -12.37 12.31 10.56
CA ALA A 68 -13.82 12.47 10.38
C ALA A 68 -14.26 12.85 8.94
N ARG A 69 -13.37 13.42 8.12
CA ARG A 69 -13.61 13.68 6.70
C ARG A 69 -12.49 13.13 5.82
N LYS A 70 -12.86 12.26 4.88
CA LYS A 70 -11.96 11.82 3.81
C LYS A 70 -11.66 12.99 2.86
N PRO A 71 -10.39 13.22 2.46
CA PRO A 71 -10.09 14.22 1.45
C PRO A 71 -10.76 13.88 0.11
N PRO A 72 -11.18 14.90 -0.67
CA PRO A 72 -11.61 14.67 -2.05
C PRO A 72 -10.46 14.05 -2.85
N GLY A 73 -10.69 12.91 -3.51
CA GLY A 73 -9.67 12.17 -4.26
C GLY A 73 -8.92 11.08 -3.49
N PHE A 74 -9.11 10.96 -2.16
CA PHE A 74 -8.43 9.95 -1.33
C PHE A 74 -8.62 8.54 -1.87
N LYS A 75 -9.87 8.15 -2.11
CA LYS A 75 -10.19 6.81 -2.62
C LYS A 75 -9.42 6.50 -3.92
N LYS A 76 -9.32 7.47 -4.82
CA LYS A 76 -8.63 7.29 -6.12
C LYS A 76 -7.12 7.21 -5.96
N ALA A 77 -6.54 7.95 -5.01
CA ALA A 77 -5.11 7.92 -4.72
C ALA A 77 -4.68 6.63 -4.00
N THR A 78 -5.59 5.97 -3.26
CA THR A 78 -5.27 4.84 -2.39
C THR A 78 -5.84 3.49 -2.85
N ASP A 79 -6.57 3.44 -3.97
CA ASP A 79 -7.26 2.22 -4.45
C ASP A 79 -6.27 1.15 -4.98
N ASP A 80 -5.24 1.60 -5.71
CA ASP A 80 -4.33 0.79 -6.52
C ASP A 80 -2.85 1.02 -6.12
N LEU A 81 -2.57 1.08 -4.82
CA LEU A 81 -1.20 1.24 -4.34
C LEU A 81 -0.52 -0.12 -4.24
N TYR A 82 0.22 -0.48 -5.29
CA TYR A 82 1.03 -1.69 -5.36
C TYR A 82 2.51 -1.32 -5.41
N PHE A 83 3.29 -1.99 -4.57
CA PHE A 83 4.72 -1.73 -4.41
C PHE A 83 5.49 -3.04 -4.46
N ASN A 84 6.74 -2.96 -4.93
CA ASN A 84 7.68 -4.08 -5.00
C ASN A 84 7.08 -5.35 -5.63
N LEU A 85 6.11 -5.20 -6.54
CA LEU A 85 5.58 -6.32 -7.31
C LEU A 85 6.71 -6.84 -8.21
N GLU A 86 7.54 -7.72 -7.67
CA GLU A 86 8.47 -8.50 -8.47
C GLU A 86 7.61 -9.18 -9.52
N THR A 87 7.82 -8.78 -10.77
CA THR A 87 7.35 -9.59 -11.87
C THR A 87 8.19 -10.85 -11.70
N ILE A 88 7.56 -11.95 -11.29
CA ILE A 88 8.13 -13.27 -11.48
C ILE A 88 8.15 -13.42 -12.99
N VAL A 89 9.14 -12.79 -13.64
CA VAL A 89 9.55 -13.18 -14.97
C VAL A 89 10.03 -14.57 -14.68
N ALA A 90 9.18 -15.56 -14.95
CA ALA A 90 9.60 -16.94 -14.99
C ALA A 90 10.85 -16.91 -15.86
N ASP A 91 12.00 -17.01 -15.20
CA ASP A 91 13.29 -17.12 -15.85
C ASP A 91 13.16 -18.39 -16.68
N LYS A 92 12.80 -18.18 -17.95
CA LYS A 92 12.85 -19.23 -18.94
C LYS A 92 14.33 -19.49 -19.10
N VAL A 93 14.78 -20.52 -18.38
CA VAL A 93 15.85 -21.44 -18.73
C VAL A 93 16.39 -21.15 -20.13
N ALA A 94 17.63 -20.68 -20.19
CA ALA A 94 18.47 -20.72 -21.38
C ALA A 94 19.87 -21.18 -20.99
#